data_AF-A0AAV9PG48-F1
#
_entry.id   AF-A0AAV9PG48-F1
#
_cell.length_a   1.000
_cell.length_b   1.000
_cell.length_c   1.000
_cell.angle_alpha   90.00
_cell.angle_beta   90.00
_cell.angle_gamma   90.00
#
_symmetry.space_group_name_H-M   'P 1'
#
loop_
_entity.id
_entity.type
_entity.pdbx_description
1 polymer ?
#
loop_
_entity_poly.entity_id
_entity_poly.type
_entity_poly.pdbx_seq_one_letter_code
_entity_poly.pdbx_strand_id
1 'polypeptide(L)'
;MAASTSAPPLKFTGSKYLIQRLILATLTGRAIRVSQIRASSHTSPGLAAHEVSLLRLLESITNGSHIEFSYTGTTLLYKPGLITGAAAGHGTTTGGVIRHELPADCTRGASYFLIPLCLLAPFSKAQMNVLLTGPGVITSATETGDVSVDTVRTAILPLFKSFGIERNLELRILRRSNVGRDGKGGGGEVQLVFGHQVRLPRTIHLLDAGRVKKVRGVAYSTGVAGANNARLIEAARGVLNELIPDTYIFSDVSSAPLVAGLEKNNPNAKRKTGLGFGLSLVAESNTNMLYSADIASPPQGGEAPEDLGRKCAYQLLESIEAGGCASGVAATSVLTLMAMGSEDVGRIALSKDVLGSEEVVQLARDLRTYGMSGWGMREGDEEGEVVVSIVGKGVGNVGRKIA
;
A
#
# COMPACT_ATOMS: atom_id res chain seq x y z
N MET A 1 -37.42 14.85 -10.21
CA MET A 1 -36.95 13.47 -9.95
C MET A 1 -36.34 12.94 -11.25
N ALA A 2 -35.02 13.09 -11.42
CA ALA A 2 -34.33 12.54 -12.58
C ALA A 2 -33.98 11.08 -12.27
N ALA A 3 -34.55 10.14 -13.03
CA ALA A 3 -34.20 8.74 -12.96
C ALA A 3 -32.72 8.58 -13.34
N SER A 4 -31.85 8.29 -12.37
CA SER A 4 -30.50 7.88 -12.66
C SER A 4 -30.55 6.50 -13.29
N THR A 5 -30.33 6.42 -14.60
CA THR A 5 -30.08 5.17 -15.31
C THR A 5 -28.80 4.54 -14.78
N SER A 6 -28.88 3.83 -13.65
CA SER A 6 -27.74 3.13 -13.07
C SER A 6 -27.37 1.98 -14.02
N ALA A 7 -26.24 2.11 -14.72
CA ALA A 7 -25.66 1.00 -15.46
C ALA A 7 -25.56 -0.23 -14.53
N PRO A 8 -25.80 -1.45 -15.05
CA PRO A 8 -25.73 -2.66 -14.23
C PRO A 8 -24.35 -2.79 -13.58
N PRO A 9 -24.28 -3.29 -12.33
CA PRO A 9 -23.01 -3.41 -11.63
C PRO A 9 -22.06 -4.35 -12.37
N LEU A 10 -20.78 -3.98 -12.45
CA LEU A 10 -19.74 -4.84 -13.04
C LEU A 10 -19.59 -6.10 -12.19
N LYS A 11 -19.54 -7.26 -12.84
CA LYS A 11 -19.48 -8.55 -12.15
C LYS A 11 -18.04 -9.04 -12.11
N PHE A 12 -17.54 -9.32 -10.92
CA PHE A 12 -16.25 -9.94 -10.68
C PHE A 12 -16.40 -11.24 -9.90
N THR A 13 -15.39 -12.09 -9.99
CA THR A 13 -15.33 -13.38 -9.30
C THR A 13 -14.05 -13.52 -8.50
N GLY A 14 -14.14 -14.18 -7.35
CA GLY A 14 -13.01 -14.50 -6.48
C GLY A 14 -12.57 -13.37 -5.55
N SER A 15 -11.74 -13.72 -4.57
CA SER A 15 -11.17 -12.80 -3.57
C SER A 15 -9.84 -12.18 -3.99
N LYS A 16 -9.16 -12.72 -5.01
CA LYS A 16 -7.90 -12.16 -5.52
C LYS A 16 -8.11 -10.73 -6.04
N TYR A 17 -7.18 -9.83 -5.73
CA TYR A 17 -7.18 -8.42 -6.15
C TYR A 17 -8.44 -7.63 -5.80
N LEU A 18 -9.17 -8.05 -4.75
CA LEU A 18 -10.39 -7.40 -4.29
C LEU A 18 -10.17 -5.91 -3.99
N ILE A 19 -9.03 -5.56 -3.40
CA ILE A 19 -8.66 -4.19 -3.05
C ILE A 19 -8.58 -3.30 -4.30
N GLN A 20 -7.81 -3.75 -5.30
CA GLN A 20 -7.61 -3.01 -6.54
C GLN A 20 -8.96 -2.77 -7.22
N ARG A 21 -9.82 -3.79 -7.26
CA ARG A 21 -11.18 -3.67 -7.79
C ARG A 21 -12.00 -2.64 -7.01
N LEU A 22 -11.96 -2.65 -5.68
CA LEU A 22 -12.68 -1.67 -4.86
C LEU A 22 -12.17 -0.24 -5.08
N ILE A 23 -10.85 -0.03 -5.19
CA ILE A 23 -10.24 1.28 -5.47
C ILE A 23 -10.63 1.77 -6.87
N LEU A 24 -10.58 0.90 -7.88
CA LEU A 24 -11.00 1.27 -9.23
C LEU A 24 -12.49 1.59 -9.27
N ALA A 25 -13.32 0.88 -8.51
CA ALA A 25 -14.73 1.21 -8.36
C ALA A 25 -14.94 2.58 -7.74
N THR A 26 -14.24 2.93 -6.66
CA THR A 26 -14.32 4.27 -6.04
C THR A 26 -13.84 5.38 -6.95
N LEU A 27 -12.73 5.17 -7.66
CA LEU A 27 -12.19 6.18 -8.59
C LEU A 27 -13.11 6.39 -9.79
N THR A 28 -13.70 5.32 -10.34
CA THR A 28 -14.55 5.40 -11.55
C THR A 28 -16.02 5.66 -11.29
N GLY A 29 -16.46 5.58 -10.03
CA GLY A 29 -17.87 5.70 -9.67
C GLY A 29 -18.75 4.55 -10.17
N ARG A 30 -18.16 3.42 -10.61
CA ARG A 30 -18.91 2.26 -11.11
C ARG A 30 -19.22 1.27 -9.99
N ALA A 31 -20.50 0.90 -9.88
CA ALA A 31 -20.92 -0.14 -8.95
C ALA A 31 -20.40 -1.51 -9.37
N ILE A 32 -20.00 -2.32 -8.40
CA ILE A 32 -19.45 -3.66 -8.63
C ILE A 32 -20.11 -4.71 -7.77
N ARG A 33 -20.21 -5.93 -8.29
CA ARG A 33 -20.66 -7.12 -7.58
C ARG A 33 -19.58 -8.18 -7.68
N VAL A 34 -18.95 -8.51 -6.55
CA VAL A 34 -17.95 -9.57 -6.46
C VAL A 34 -18.63 -10.82 -5.90
N SER A 35 -18.52 -11.94 -6.61
CA SER A 35 -19.11 -13.23 -6.22
C SER A 35 -18.01 -14.28 -6.00
N GLN A 36 -18.37 -15.39 -5.34
CA GLN A 36 -17.46 -16.52 -5.10
C GLN A 36 -16.20 -16.14 -4.28
N ILE A 37 -16.36 -15.28 -3.27
CA ILE A 37 -15.27 -14.95 -2.33
C ILE A 37 -15.04 -16.15 -1.41
N ARG A 38 -13.91 -16.85 -1.61
CA ARG A 38 -13.51 -18.06 -0.85
C ARG A 38 -14.61 -19.11 -0.71
N ALA A 39 -15.47 -19.26 -1.72
CA ALA A 39 -16.59 -20.20 -1.65
C ALA A 39 -16.15 -21.68 -1.59
N SER A 40 -14.94 -21.98 -2.06
CA SER A 40 -14.32 -23.31 -1.99
C SER A 40 -13.69 -23.64 -0.63
N SER A 41 -13.51 -22.65 0.26
CA SER A 41 -12.89 -22.88 1.57
C SER A 41 -13.92 -23.36 2.58
N HIS A 42 -13.74 -24.58 3.11
CA HIS A 42 -14.62 -25.14 4.14
C HIS A 42 -14.36 -24.57 5.54
N THR A 43 -13.16 -24.02 5.80
CA THR A 43 -12.76 -23.54 7.13
C THR A 43 -13.11 -22.08 7.39
N SER A 44 -13.08 -21.25 6.36
CA SER A 44 -13.36 -19.81 6.45
C SER A 44 -13.93 -19.28 5.12
N PRO A 45 -15.19 -19.60 4.80
CA PRO A 45 -15.85 -19.07 3.62
C PRO A 45 -16.12 -17.56 3.76
N GLY A 46 -16.08 -16.84 2.64
CA GLY A 46 -16.41 -15.42 2.57
C GLY A 46 -15.25 -14.45 2.84
N LEU A 47 -15.61 -13.24 3.26
CA LEU A 47 -14.68 -12.13 3.49
C LEU A 47 -13.82 -12.36 4.75
N ALA A 48 -12.53 -12.03 4.63
CA ALA A 48 -11.60 -12.05 5.75
C ALA A 48 -11.73 -10.78 6.60
N ALA A 49 -11.27 -10.84 7.86
CA ALA A 49 -11.37 -9.72 8.80
C ALA A 49 -10.71 -8.43 8.27
N HIS A 50 -9.55 -8.55 7.59
CA HIS A 50 -8.86 -7.41 6.98
C HIS A 50 -9.61 -6.81 5.79
N GLU A 51 -10.35 -7.62 5.01
CA GLU A 51 -11.18 -7.14 3.89
C GLU A 51 -12.42 -6.40 4.42
N VAL A 52 -13.07 -6.94 5.45
CA VAL A 52 -14.20 -6.25 6.11
C VAL A 52 -13.74 -4.93 6.73
N SER A 53 -12.58 -4.92 7.37
CA SER A 53 -12.01 -3.69 7.92
C SER A 53 -11.69 -2.65 6.83
N LEU A 54 -11.19 -3.09 5.68
CA LEU A 54 -10.96 -2.19 4.53
C LEU A 54 -12.27 -1.62 3.98
N LEU A 55 -13.35 -2.42 3.92
CA LEU A 55 -14.67 -1.93 3.51
C LEU A 55 -15.21 -0.85 4.47
N ARG A 56 -15.06 -1.06 5.78
CA ARG A 56 -15.42 -0.05 6.80
C ARG A 56 -14.57 1.21 6.66
N LEU A 57 -13.28 1.06 6.35
CA LEU A 57 -12.40 2.19 6.09
C LEU A 57 -12.88 2.98 4.86
N LEU A 58 -13.19 2.30 3.75
CA LEU A 58 -13.75 2.94 2.56
C LEU A 58 -15.08 3.66 2.85
N GLU A 59 -15.96 3.07 3.65
CA GLU A 59 -17.21 3.69 4.09
C GLU A 59 -16.96 4.96 4.91
N SER A 60 -15.95 4.97 5.80
CA SER A 60 -15.63 6.17 6.60
C SER A 60 -15.03 7.33 5.80
N ILE A 61 -14.38 7.05 4.67
CA ILE A 61 -13.68 8.05 3.83
C ILE A 61 -14.56 8.56 2.69
N THR A 62 -15.53 7.76 2.27
CA THR A 62 -16.46 8.08 1.19
C THR A 62 -17.81 8.49 1.75
N ASN A 63 -18.53 9.37 1.05
CA ASN A 63 -19.87 9.77 1.41
C ASN A 63 -20.87 9.20 0.40
N GLY A 64 -21.91 8.53 0.89
CA GLY A 64 -22.95 7.90 0.07
C GLY A 64 -22.53 6.60 -0.59
N SER A 65 -21.48 5.94 -0.11
CA SER A 65 -21.18 4.56 -0.53
C SER A 65 -22.18 3.60 0.12
N HIS A 66 -22.53 2.53 -0.60
CA HIS A 66 -23.43 1.49 -0.13
C HIS A 66 -22.76 0.14 -0.28
N ILE A 67 -22.62 -0.58 0.84
CA ILE A 67 -21.92 -1.86 0.90
C ILE A 67 -22.91 -2.91 1.41
N GLU A 68 -23.23 -3.88 0.57
CA GLU A 68 -24.12 -5.00 0.91
C GLU A 68 -23.35 -6.31 0.79
N PHE A 69 -23.43 -7.16 1.81
CA PHE A 69 -22.88 -8.50 1.78
C PHE A 69 -23.99 -9.54 1.94
N SER A 70 -23.84 -10.67 1.25
CA SER A 70 -24.71 -11.83 1.43
C SER A 70 -24.60 -12.38 2.85
N TYR A 71 -25.63 -13.09 3.32
CA TYR A 71 -25.60 -13.79 4.61
C TYR A 71 -24.35 -14.67 4.82
N THR A 72 -23.87 -15.33 3.76
CA THR A 72 -22.66 -16.18 3.80
C THR A 72 -21.35 -15.43 3.60
N GLY A 73 -21.37 -14.10 3.38
CA GLY A 73 -20.18 -13.29 3.11
C GLY A 73 -19.44 -13.61 1.81
N THR A 74 -19.98 -14.48 0.94
CA THR A 74 -19.34 -14.93 -0.32
C THR A 74 -19.64 -14.02 -1.50
N THR A 75 -20.63 -13.13 -1.38
CA THR A 75 -20.99 -12.13 -2.38
C THR A 75 -21.01 -10.74 -1.76
N LEU A 76 -20.39 -9.78 -2.43
CA LEU A 76 -20.29 -8.37 -2.06
C LEU A 76 -20.85 -7.51 -3.19
N LEU A 77 -21.78 -6.61 -2.88
CA LEU A 77 -22.21 -5.53 -3.76
C LEU A 77 -21.68 -4.21 -3.19
N TYR A 78 -20.87 -3.52 -3.98
CA TYR A 78 -20.28 -2.25 -3.63
C TYR A 78 -20.75 -1.16 -4.60
N LYS A 79 -21.48 -0.18 -4.09
CA LYS A 79 -21.85 1.04 -4.84
C LYS A 79 -20.97 2.18 -4.30
N PRO A 80 -20.02 2.68 -5.11
CA PRO A 80 -19.10 3.72 -4.66
C PRO A 80 -19.82 5.05 -4.43
N GLY A 81 -19.36 5.78 -3.43
CA GLY A 81 -19.77 7.16 -3.13
C GLY A 81 -18.73 8.18 -3.54
N LEU A 82 -18.90 9.44 -3.14
CA LEU A 82 -17.93 10.51 -3.36
C LEU A 82 -16.79 10.43 -2.33
N ILE A 83 -15.54 10.61 -2.78
CA ILE A 83 -14.38 10.62 -1.88
C ILE A 83 -14.31 11.96 -1.16
N THR A 84 -14.77 12.03 0.09
CA THR A 84 -14.77 13.28 0.86
C THR A 84 -13.47 13.52 1.59
N GLY A 85 -12.79 12.47 2.04
CA GLY A 85 -11.65 12.59 2.95
C GLY A 85 -12.10 13.02 4.35
N ALA A 86 -11.19 13.62 5.13
CA ALA A 86 -11.47 14.09 6.49
C ALA A 86 -12.14 15.48 6.50
N ALA A 87 -13.32 15.57 5.90
CA ALA A 87 -14.13 16.78 5.89
C ALA A 87 -14.88 16.96 7.23
N ALA A 88 -14.96 18.20 7.73
CA ALA A 88 -15.68 18.51 8.96
C ALA A 88 -17.14 18.02 8.90
N GLY A 89 -17.59 17.35 9.96
CA GLY A 89 -18.95 16.82 10.10
C GLY A 89 -19.20 15.44 9.47
N HIS A 90 -18.20 14.82 8.83
CA HIS A 90 -18.32 13.49 8.23
C HIS A 90 -17.23 12.56 8.78
N GLY A 91 -17.57 11.73 9.78
CA GLY A 91 -16.69 10.67 10.29
C GLY A 91 -15.40 11.13 11.02
N THR A 92 -15.15 12.44 11.12
CA THR A 92 -13.96 12.98 11.81
C THR A 92 -14.19 13.07 13.31
N THR A 93 -13.23 12.58 14.09
CA THR A 93 -13.14 12.90 15.53
C THR A 93 -12.72 14.37 15.73
N THR A 94 -12.90 14.91 16.94
CA THR A 94 -12.51 16.26 17.33
C THR A 94 -11.05 16.53 16.90
N GLY A 95 -10.84 17.38 15.90
CA GLY A 95 -9.53 17.65 15.31
C GLY A 95 -9.34 17.21 13.83
N GLY A 96 -10.39 16.73 13.15
CA GLY A 96 -10.32 16.45 11.71
C GLY A 96 -9.53 15.19 11.37
N VAL A 97 -9.50 14.21 12.27
CA VAL A 97 -8.83 12.91 12.08
C VAL A 97 -9.87 11.79 12.02
N ILE A 98 -9.80 10.96 10.98
CA ILE A 98 -10.59 9.72 10.86
C ILE A 98 -9.82 8.64 11.61
N ARG A 99 -10.37 8.14 12.72
CA ARG A 99 -9.79 7.03 13.47
C ARG A 99 -10.37 5.72 12.96
N HIS A 100 -9.51 4.82 12.51
CA HIS A 100 -9.90 3.50 12.04
C HIS A 100 -9.25 2.42 12.89
N GLU A 101 -10.06 1.62 13.56
CA GLU A 101 -9.59 0.56 14.45
C GLU A 101 -9.50 -0.78 13.72
N LEU A 102 -8.30 -1.37 13.66
CA LEU A 102 -8.08 -2.69 13.08
C LEU A 102 -8.29 -3.80 14.13
N PRO A 103 -9.08 -4.85 13.80
CA PRO A 103 -9.36 -5.94 14.73
C PRO A 103 -8.13 -6.81 14.97
N ALA A 104 -8.07 -7.48 16.12
CA ALA A 104 -6.92 -8.31 16.54
C ALA A 104 -6.60 -9.46 15.57
N ASP A 105 -7.61 -9.97 14.86
CA ASP A 105 -7.48 -11.04 13.87
C ASP A 105 -6.85 -10.59 12.53
N CYS A 106 -6.41 -9.34 12.41
CA CYS A 106 -5.71 -8.87 11.23
C CYS A 106 -4.34 -9.55 11.13
N THR A 107 -4.11 -10.21 9.99
CA THR A 107 -2.85 -10.87 9.62
C THR A 107 -2.05 -10.05 8.60
N ARG A 108 -2.67 -9.03 7.99
CA ARG A 108 -2.08 -8.19 6.94
C ARG A 108 -1.39 -6.97 7.57
N GLY A 109 -0.36 -6.48 6.89
CA GLY A 109 0.40 -5.29 7.26
C GLY A 109 -0.43 -4.00 7.08
N ALA A 110 0.00 -2.91 7.72
CA ALA A 110 -0.63 -1.61 7.59
C ALA A 110 -0.55 -1.05 6.16
N SER A 111 0.47 -1.44 5.38
CA SER A 111 0.60 -1.09 3.95
C SER A 111 -0.58 -1.55 3.11
N TYR A 112 -1.23 -2.67 3.47
CA TYR A 112 -2.47 -3.16 2.87
C TYR A 112 -3.57 -2.10 2.86
N PHE A 113 -3.63 -1.27 3.90
CA PHE A 113 -4.60 -0.18 4.02
C PHE A 113 -4.02 1.13 3.49
N LEU A 114 -2.74 1.42 3.75
CA LEU A 114 -2.12 2.69 3.39
C LEU A 114 -1.96 2.89 1.88
N ILE A 115 -1.54 1.87 1.11
CA ILE A 115 -1.35 2.01 -0.33
C ILE A 115 -2.67 2.39 -1.04
N PRO A 116 -3.80 1.69 -0.76
CA PRO A 116 -5.12 2.12 -1.23
C PRO A 116 -5.50 3.56 -0.85
N LEU A 117 -5.21 3.97 0.38
CA LEU A 117 -5.50 5.32 0.84
C LEU A 117 -4.67 6.35 0.07
N CYS A 118 -3.38 6.09 -0.13
CA CYS A 118 -2.50 6.96 -0.90
C CYS A 118 -2.97 7.12 -2.35
N LEU A 119 -3.58 6.09 -2.96
CA LEU A 119 -4.15 6.17 -4.30
C LEU A 119 -5.45 6.99 -4.36
N LEU A 120 -6.27 6.95 -3.31
CA LEU A 120 -7.55 7.68 -3.24
C LEU A 120 -7.39 9.12 -2.77
N ALA A 121 -6.42 9.40 -1.91
CA ALA A 121 -6.21 10.69 -1.27
C ALA A 121 -6.02 11.89 -2.22
N PRO A 122 -5.35 11.77 -3.39
CA PRO A 122 -5.25 12.88 -4.34
C PRO A 122 -6.60 13.34 -4.90
N PHE A 123 -7.57 12.43 -4.97
CA PHE A 123 -8.89 12.64 -5.56
C PHE A 123 -9.98 12.96 -4.53
N SER A 124 -9.62 13.18 -3.27
CA SER A 124 -10.57 13.54 -2.21
C SER A 124 -11.00 15.00 -2.29
N LYS A 125 -12.18 15.32 -1.76
CA LYS A 125 -12.66 16.71 -1.68
C LYS A 125 -11.87 17.56 -0.67
N ALA A 126 -11.54 16.99 0.49
CA ALA A 126 -10.77 17.61 1.55
C ALA A 126 -9.51 16.79 1.87
N GLN A 127 -8.60 17.33 2.71
CA GLN A 127 -7.42 16.60 3.16
C GLN A 127 -7.77 15.23 3.75
N MET A 128 -6.96 14.22 3.47
CA MET A 128 -7.13 12.91 4.07
C MET A 128 -6.23 12.83 5.31
N ASN A 129 -6.83 12.66 6.48
CA ASN A 129 -6.10 12.49 7.73
C ASN A 129 -6.66 11.25 8.44
N VAL A 130 -5.97 10.12 8.29
CA VAL A 130 -6.41 8.82 8.79
C VAL A 130 -5.41 8.33 9.83
N LEU A 131 -5.90 8.02 11.02
CA LEU A 131 -5.15 7.37 12.08
C LEU A 131 -5.58 5.91 12.16
N LEU A 132 -4.69 5.01 11.79
CA LEU A 132 -4.84 3.57 11.98
C LEU A 132 -4.41 3.21 13.40
N THR A 133 -5.35 2.71 14.18
CA THR A 133 -5.15 2.28 15.58
C THR A 133 -5.69 0.86 15.78
N GLY A 134 -5.41 0.26 16.92
CA GLY A 134 -6.05 -0.98 17.35
C GLY A 134 -5.11 -2.17 17.44
N PRO A 135 -5.62 -3.30 17.97
CA PRO A 135 -4.82 -4.49 18.28
C PRO A 135 -4.28 -5.22 17.05
N GLY A 136 -4.81 -4.94 15.85
CA GLY A 136 -4.40 -5.60 14.59
C GLY A 136 -3.40 -4.83 13.73
N VAL A 137 -2.92 -3.66 14.17
CA VAL A 137 -2.04 -2.83 13.33
C VAL A 137 -0.61 -3.35 13.38
N ILE A 138 -0.15 -3.92 12.27
CA ILE A 138 1.21 -4.40 12.05
C ILE A 138 1.94 -3.39 11.16
N THR A 139 3.06 -2.82 11.62
CA THR A 139 3.80 -1.79 10.86
C THR A 139 5.00 -2.33 10.09
N SER A 140 5.38 -3.58 10.34
CA SER A 140 6.47 -4.30 9.69
C SER A 140 6.05 -4.92 8.36
N ALA A 141 7.03 -5.41 7.60
CA ALA A 141 6.76 -6.33 6.50
C ALA A 141 6.12 -7.63 7.02
N THR A 142 5.38 -8.31 6.16
CA THR A 142 4.76 -9.61 6.47
C THR A 142 5.12 -10.66 5.43
N GLU A 143 5.10 -11.94 5.82
CA GLU A 143 5.30 -13.08 4.92
C GLU A 143 4.25 -13.14 3.79
N THR A 144 3.12 -12.42 3.93
CA THR A 144 2.08 -12.34 2.91
C THR A 144 2.40 -11.38 1.76
N GLY A 145 3.60 -10.78 1.75
CA GLY A 145 4.06 -9.85 0.71
C GLY A 145 3.72 -8.39 0.97
N ASP A 146 3.20 -8.05 2.16
CA ASP A 146 2.97 -6.66 2.54
C ASP A 146 4.29 -5.99 2.94
N VAL A 147 4.53 -4.77 2.45
CA VAL A 147 5.71 -3.95 2.81
C VAL A 147 5.54 -3.24 4.16
N SER A 148 6.64 -2.83 4.80
CA SER A 148 6.56 -1.99 6.00
C SER A 148 6.07 -0.59 5.69
N VAL A 149 5.67 0.10 6.76
CA VAL A 149 5.25 1.49 6.72
C VAL A 149 6.41 2.42 6.33
N ASP A 150 7.65 2.03 6.61
CA ASP A 150 8.82 2.80 6.17
C ASP A 150 8.96 2.76 4.65
N THR A 151 8.82 1.58 4.03
CA THR A 151 8.83 1.46 2.57
C THR A 151 7.69 2.25 1.93
N VAL A 152 6.50 2.26 2.52
CA VAL A 152 5.40 3.11 2.02
C VAL A 152 5.81 4.59 2.08
N ARG A 153 6.49 5.03 3.16
CA ARG A 153 6.93 6.41 3.33
C ARG A 153 8.02 6.82 2.35
N THR A 154 9.01 5.97 2.13
CA THR A 154 10.24 6.32 1.39
C THR A 154 10.23 5.86 -0.06
N ALA A 155 9.46 4.82 -0.41
CA ALA A 155 9.35 4.33 -1.78
C ALA A 155 8.03 4.74 -2.44
N ILE A 156 6.89 4.67 -1.74
CA ILE A 156 5.58 4.94 -2.37
C ILE A 156 5.20 6.42 -2.38
N LEU A 157 5.35 7.14 -1.25
CA LEU A 157 4.99 8.56 -1.20
C LEU A 157 5.77 9.44 -2.18
N PRO A 158 7.09 9.28 -2.38
CA PRO A 158 7.81 10.13 -3.32
C PRO A 158 7.42 9.91 -4.78
N LEU A 159 6.83 8.76 -5.14
CA LEU A 159 6.30 8.54 -6.50
C LEU A 159 5.21 9.55 -6.85
N PHE A 160 4.40 9.97 -5.88
CA PHE A 160 3.37 10.98 -6.10
C PHE A 160 3.95 12.33 -6.54
N LYS A 161 5.22 12.61 -6.23
CA LYS A 161 5.91 13.81 -6.68
C LYS A 161 6.02 13.89 -8.20
N SER A 162 6.29 12.77 -8.88
CA SER A 162 6.37 12.75 -10.36
C SER A 162 5.02 13.07 -11.01
N PHE A 163 3.92 12.74 -10.34
CA PHE A 163 2.55 13.08 -10.74
C PHE A 163 2.12 14.52 -10.37
N GLY A 164 3.01 15.33 -9.81
CA GLY A 164 2.75 16.72 -9.37
C GLY A 164 2.06 16.82 -8.00
N ILE A 165 2.10 15.75 -7.21
CA ILE A 165 1.49 15.67 -5.89
C ILE A 165 2.60 15.67 -4.82
N GLU A 166 2.93 16.84 -4.29
CA GLU A 166 4.13 17.02 -3.44
C GLU A 166 3.85 17.61 -2.06
N ARG A 167 2.76 18.37 -1.91
CA ARG A 167 2.53 19.21 -0.73
C ARG A 167 1.90 18.41 0.41
N ASN A 168 2.32 18.68 1.65
CA ASN A 168 1.69 18.16 2.88
C ASN A 168 1.44 16.63 2.86
N LEU A 169 2.41 15.87 2.37
CA LEU A 169 2.42 14.41 2.41
C LEU A 169 3.22 13.96 3.61
N GLU A 170 2.55 13.43 4.63
CA GLU A 170 3.21 12.96 5.84
C GLU A 170 2.66 11.60 6.28
N LEU A 171 3.55 10.64 6.51
CA LEU A 171 3.24 9.38 7.16
C LEU A 171 4.02 9.31 8.46
N ARG A 172 3.29 9.45 9.57
CA ARG A 172 3.84 9.49 10.92
C ARG A 172 3.60 8.15 11.59
N ILE A 173 4.67 7.49 12.01
CA ILE A 173 4.58 6.29 12.85
C ILE A 173 4.61 6.76 14.30
N LEU A 174 3.50 6.60 15.01
CA LEU A 174 3.39 6.94 16.42
C LEU A 174 3.84 5.77 17.29
N ARG A 175 3.46 4.55 16.90
CA ARG A 175 3.88 3.31 17.57
C ARG A 175 4.18 2.25 16.52
N ARG A 176 5.33 1.59 16.66
CA ARG A 176 5.70 0.44 15.83
C ARG A 176 5.20 -0.86 16.43
N SER A 177 4.92 -1.82 15.57
CA SER A 177 4.57 -3.19 15.94
C SER A 177 4.97 -4.16 14.85
N ASN A 178 5.56 -5.28 15.25
CA ASN A 178 5.76 -6.45 14.37
C ASN A 178 4.56 -7.41 14.47
N VAL A 179 4.60 -8.49 13.70
CA VAL A 179 3.59 -9.56 13.78
C VAL A 179 3.65 -10.25 15.15
N GLY A 180 2.51 -10.56 15.75
CA GLY A 180 2.44 -11.37 16.96
C GLY A 180 2.85 -12.84 16.75
N ARG A 181 3.18 -13.56 17.83
CA ARG A 181 3.67 -14.95 17.80
C ARG A 181 2.76 -15.93 17.05
N ASP A 182 1.45 -15.67 17.03
CA ASP A 182 0.44 -16.50 16.38
C ASP A 182 0.16 -16.10 14.92
N GLY A 183 1.02 -15.26 14.32
CA GLY A 183 0.81 -14.71 12.96
C GLY A 183 -0.32 -13.67 12.88
N LYS A 184 -0.88 -13.30 14.04
CA LYS A 184 -1.99 -12.36 14.20
C LYS A 184 -1.64 -11.31 15.24
N GLY A 185 -2.30 -10.17 15.10
CA GLY A 185 -2.18 -9.08 16.05
C GLY A 185 -0.88 -8.30 15.88
N GLY A 186 -0.95 -7.09 16.39
CA GLY A 186 0.10 -6.09 16.41
C GLY A 186 -0.21 -5.13 17.54
N GLY A 187 -0.28 -3.84 17.25
CA GLY A 187 -0.52 -2.78 18.24
C GLY A 187 0.17 -1.47 17.88
N GLY A 188 0.47 -1.30 16.60
CA GLY A 188 1.05 -0.08 16.06
C GLY A 188 0.00 1.02 15.93
N GLU A 189 0.50 2.23 15.74
CA GLU A 189 -0.32 3.40 15.45
C GLU A 189 0.37 4.21 14.35
N VAL A 190 -0.36 4.42 13.27
CA VAL A 190 0.17 5.11 12.08
C VAL A 190 -0.83 6.15 11.63
N GLN A 191 -0.35 7.38 11.43
CA GLN A 191 -1.14 8.48 10.92
C GLN A 191 -0.69 8.85 9.52
N LEU A 192 -1.60 8.76 8.55
CA LEU A 192 -1.43 9.27 7.20
C LEU A 192 -2.10 10.63 7.08
N VAL A 193 -1.33 11.64 6.71
CA VAL A 193 -1.80 12.99 6.38
C VAL A 193 -1.48 13.27 4.92
N PHE A 194 -2.52 13.52 4.14
CA PHE A 194 -2.44 13.82 2.72
C PHE A 194 -3.18 15.14 2.45
N GLY A 195 -2.42 16.22 2.42
CA GLY A 195 -2.95 17.59 2.33
C GLY A 195 -3.01 18.19 0.93
N HIS A 196 -2.70 17.44 -0.13
CA HIS A 196 -2.61 17.99 -1.48
C HIS A 196 -3.44 17.22 -2.50
N GLN A 197 -4.62 17.77 -2.76
CA GLN A 197 -5.58 17.23 -3.71
C GLN A 197 -5.35 17.84 -5.10
N VAL A 198 -5.39 16.99 -6.13
CA VAL A 198 -5.27 17.40 -7.53
C VAL A 198 -6.56 17.12 -8.28
N ARG A 199 -6.83 17.90 -9.33
CA ARG A 199 -7.95 17.62 -10.23
C ARG A 199 -7.61 16.41 -11.09
N LEU A 200 -6.46 16.45 -11.74
CA LEU A 200 -5.90 15.37 -12.55
C LEU A 200 -4.41 15.26 -12.20
N PRO A 201 -3.87 14.03 -12.03
CA PRO A 201 -2.43 13.86 -11.93
C PRO A 201 -1.77 14.18 -13.27
N ARG A 202 -0.52 14.68 -13.23
CA ARG A 202 0.25 14.96 -14.43
C ARG A 202 0.62 13.65 -15.14
N THR A 203 0.62 13.67 -16.46
CA THR A 203 1.10 12.54 -17.26
C THR A 203 2.62 12.48 -17.20
N ILE A 204 3.13 11.27 -16.96
CA ILE A 204 4.55 11.01 -16.79
C ILE A 204 5.14 10.32 -18.02
N HIS A 205 6.41 10.60 -18.28
CA HIS A 205 7.23 9.96 -19.30
C HIS A 205 8.53 9.49 -18.64
N LEU A 206 8.51 8.26 -18.12
CA LEU A 206 9.65 7.64 -17.45
C LEU A 206 10.20 6.56 -18.36
N LEU A 207 11.19 6.92 -19.18
CA LEU A 207 11.78 5.99 -20.16
C LEU A 207 13.15 5.48 -19.74
N ASP A 208 13.83 6.19 -18.84
CA ASP A 208 15.18 5.87 -18.39
C ASP A 208 15.19 5.72 -16.86
N ALA A 209 15.55 4.53 -16.41
CA ALA A 209 15.70 4.18 -15.00
C ALA A 209 16.93 4.83 -14.37
N GLY A 210 17.93 5.17 -15.18
CA GLY A 210 19.17 5.81 -14.77
C GLY A 210 20.03 4.96 -13.84
N ARG A 211 21.13 5.55 -13.36
CA ARG A 211 22.07 4.88 -12.47
C ARG A 211 21.69 5.07 -11.00
N VAL A 212 21.72 3.98 -10.23
CA VAL A 212 21.56 4.04 -8.77
C VAL A 212 22.67 4.89 -8.16
N LYS A 213 22.29 5.97 -7.46
CA LYS A 213 23.21 6.96 -6.89
C LYS A 213 23.53 6.64 -5.43
N LYS A 214 22.53 6.26 -4.64
CA LYS A 214 22.65 6.10 -3.19
C LYS A 214 21.62 5.11 -2.66
N VAL A 215 21.92 4.50 -1.52
CA VAL A 215 20.99 3.62 -0.80
C VAL A 215 20.69 4.24 0.56
N ARG A 216 19.40 4.28 0.90
CA ARG A 216 18.89 4.71 2.21
C ARG A 216 18.09 3.57 2.82
N GLY A 217 18.08 3.45 4.14
CA GLY A 217 17.30 2.40 4.79
C GLY A 217 16.91 2.74 6.21
N VAL A 218 16.01 1.94 6.76
CA VAL A 218 15.60 1.99 8.16
C VAL A 218 15.63 0.58 8.72
N ALA A 219 16.54 0.35 9.67
CA ALA A 219 16.57 -0.83 10.52
C ALA A 219 15.72 -0.53 11.76
N TYR A 220 14.66 -1.32 11.98
CA TYR A 220 13.76 -1.13 13.11
C TYR A 220 13.77 -2.33 14.05
N SER A 221 13.70 -2.06 15.34
CA SER A 221 13.57 -3.06 16.41
C SER A 221 12.41 -2.68 17.32
N THR A 222 11.47 -3.59 17.57
CA THR A 222 10.35 -3.40 18.50
C THR A 222 10.43 -4.40 19.66
N GLY A 223 10.64 -3.90 20.87
CA GLY A 223 10.67 -4.72 22.07
C GLY A 223 11.85 -5.71 22.17
N VAL A 224 12.87 -5.54 21.31
CA VAL A 224 14.13 -6.29 21.32
C VAL A 224 15.31 -5.33 21.47
N ALA A 225 16.50 -5.85 21.78
CA ALA A 225 17.69 -5.04 21.98
C ALA A 225 18.12 -4.33 20.68
N GLY A 226 18.46 -3.04 20.77
CA GLY A 226 18.94 -2.24 19.64
C GLY A 226 20.25 -2.75 19.01
N ALA A 227 20.98 -3.63 19.68
CA ALA A 227 22.14 -4.33 19.12
C ALA A 227 21.79 -5.14 17.86
N ASN A 228 20.54 -5.61 17.73
CA ASN A 228 20.07 -6.31 16.54
C ASN A 228 20.07 -5.40 15.30
N ASN A 229 19.71 -4.11 15.45
CA ASN A 229 19.79 -3.15 14.35
C ASN A 229 21.24 -2.91 13.92
N ALA A 230 22.18 -2.81 14.86
CA ALA A 230 23.59 -2.61 14.52
C ALA A 230 24.14 -3.78 13.69
N ARG A 231 23.83 -5.01 14.10
CA ARG A 231 24.20 -6.25 13.37
C ARG A 231 23.55 -6.32 11.98
N LEU A 232 22.27 -5.95 11.86
CA LEU A 232 21.58 -5.83 10.57
C LEU A 232 22.26 -4.84 9.63
N ILE A 233 22.59 -3.65 10.14
CA ILE A 233 23.21 -2.56 9.37
C ILE A 233 24.59 -3.00 8.88
N GLU A 234 25.40 -3.60 9.74
CA GLU A 234 26.74 -4.09 9.38
C GLU A 234 26.67 -5.16 8.30
N ALA A 235 25.77 -6.14 8.44
CA ALA A 235 25.59 -7.20 7.46
C ALA A 235 25.09 -6.68 6.09
N ALA A 236 24.12 -5.77 6.08
CA ALA A 236 23.63 -5.17 4.84
C ALA A 236 24.68 -4.29 4.16
N ARG A 237 25.44 -3.49 4.94
CA ARG A 237 26.55 -2.69 4.41
C ARG A 237 27.71 -3.53 3.91
N GLY A 238 27.96 -4.69 4.52
CA GLY A 238 28.99 -5.63 4.04
C GLY A 238 28.76 -6.06 2.59
N VAL A 239 27.50 -6.25 2.18
CA VAL A 239 27.13 -6.57 0.79
C VAL A 239 27.08 -5.30 -0.09
N LEU A 240 26.45 -4.23 0.40
CA LEU A 240 26.16 -3.07 -0.44
C LEU A 240 27.36 -2.14 -0.67
N ASN A 241 28.32 -2.06 0.28
CA ASN A 241 29.46 -1.15 0.17
C ASN A 241 30.41 -1.50 -0.98
N GLU A 242 30.44 -2.76 -1.43
CA GLU A 242 31.23 -3.19 -2.59
C GLU A 242 30.73 -2.54 -3.88
N LEU A 243 29.43 -2.25 -3.95
CA LEU A 243 28.76 -1.69 -5.13
C LEU A 243 28.55 -0.18 -5.01
N ILE A 244 28.06 0.29 -3.86
CA ILE A 244 27.68 1.68 -3.61
C ILE A 244 28.23 2.14 -2.24
N PRO A 245 29.19 3.09 -2.23
CA PRO A 245 29.76 3.59 -0.98
C PRO A 245 28.80 4.50 -0.20
N ASP A 246 27.84 5.17 -0.88
CA ASP A 246 26.82 6.02 -0.25
C ASP A 246 25.60 5.21 0.22
N THR A 247 25.85 4.28 1.16
CA THR A 247 24.82 3.48 1.83
C THR A 247 24.64 3.96 3.27
N TYR A 248 23.45 4.49 3.58
CA TYR A 248 23.13 5.00 4.91
C TYR A 248 21.83 4.41 5.45
N ILE A 249 21.89 3.73 6.60
CA ILE A 249 20.75 3.04 7.21
C ILE A 249 20.52 3.64 8.59
N PHE A 250 19.31 4.16 8.83
CA PHE A 250 18.88 4.68 10.12
C PHE A 250 18.52 3.53 11.07
N SER A 251 18.85 3.69 12.36
CA SER A 251 18.42 2.75 13.41
C SER A 251 17.26 3.35 14.18
N ASP A 252 16.14 2.64 14.23
CA ASP A 252 14.95 2.98 15.01
C ASP A 252 14.68 1.87 16.04
N VAL A 253 14.68 2.23 17.32
CA VAL A 253 14.44 1.29 18.42
C VAL A 253 13.22 1.77 19.18
N SER A 254 12.20 0.93 19.19
CA SER A 254 10.92 1.22 19.83
C SER A 254 10.59 0.17 20.90
N SER A 255 9.95 0.61 21.97
CA SER A 255 9.40 -0.30 22.98
C SER A 255 8.24 -1.12 22.41
N ALA A 256 8.04 -2.32 22.94
CA ALA A 256 6.92 -3.18 22.54
C ALA A 256 5.56 -2.49 22.80
N PRO A 257 4.62 -2.52 21.85
CA PRO A 257 3.28 -2.03 22.11
C PRO A 257 2.56 -2.92 23.14
N LEU A 258 1.71 -2.25 23.92
CA LEU A 258 0.88 -2.87 24.95
C LEU A 258 -0.56 -2.88 24.45
N VAL A 259 -1.06 -4.08 24.17
CA VAL A 259 -2.47 -4.28 23.80
C VAL A 259 -3.22 -4.82 25.01
N ALA A 260 -4.48 -4.40 25.20
CA ALA A 260 -5.34 -4.96 26.23
C ALA A 260 -5.50 -6.46 26.00
N GLY A 261 -5.00 -7.26 26.94
CA GLY A 261 -5.13 -8.71 26.91
C GLY A 261 -6.51 -9.10 27.40
N LEU A 262 -7.20 -9.94 26.62
CA LEU A 262 -8.42 -10.63 27.07
C LEU A 262 -8.05 -11.80 28.00
N GLU A 263 -7.42 -11.52 29.14
CA GLU A 263 -7.25 -12.53 30.19
C GLU A 263 -8.49 -12.53 31.08
N LYS A 264 -9.22 -13.66 31.12
CA LYS A 264 -10.44 -13.84 31.92
C LYS A 264 -10.27 -13.53 33.42
N ASN A 265 -9.04 -13.53 33.93
CA ASN A 265 -8.72 -13.27 35.34
C ASN A 265 -8.32 -11.82 35.65
N ASN A 266 -8.06 -10.96 34.65
CA ASN A 266 -7.75 -9.55 34.90
C ASN A 266 -8.09 -8.66 33.70
N PRO A 267 -9.16 -7.84 33.75
CA PRO A 267 -9.57 -6.98 32.64
C PRO A 267 -8.61 -5.82 32.36
N ASN A 268 -7.60 -5.60 33.22
CA ASN A 268 -6.54 -4.61 33.06
C ASN A 268 -5.18 -5.22 32.62
N ALA A 269 -5.11 -6.53 32.36
CA ALA A 269 -3.88 -7.15 31.90
C ALA A 269 -3.49 -6.61 30.51
N LYS A 270 -2.28 -6.05 30.37
CA LYS A 270 -1.74 -5.60 29.09
C LYS A 270 -0.73 -6.63 28.59
N ARG A 271 -0.94 -7.17 27.38
CA ARG A 271 -0.02 -8.12 26.75
C ARG A 271 0.95 -7.37 25.84
N LYS A 272 2.24 -7.62 26.01
CA LYS A 272 3.27 -7.20 25.04
C LYS A 272 3.09 -8.02 23.76
N THR A 273 2.90 -7.33 22.66
CA THR A 273 2.65 -7.93 21.33
C THR A 273 3.56 -7.26 20.31
N GLY A 274 3.71 -7.87 19.14
CA GLY A 274 4.51 -7.34 18.03
C GLY A 274 5.98 -7.09 18.38
N LEU A 275 6.64 -8.11 18.91
CA LEU A 275 8.08 -8.14 19.14
C LEU A 275 8.78 -8.57 17.86
N GLY A 276 9.87 -7.91 17.51
CA GLY A 276 10.65 -8.30 16.33
C GLY A 276 11.60 -7.22 15.87
N PHE A 277 12.25 -7.47 14.75
CA PHE A 277 13.11 -6.49 14.09
C PHE A 277 13.03 -6.70 12.58
N GLY A 278 13.43 -5.69 11.82
CA GLY A 278 13.39 -5.74 10.37
C GLY A 278 14.23 -4.64 9.74
N LEU A 279 14.37 -4.71 8.43
CA LEU A 279 15.17 -3.80 7.65
C LEU A 279 14.45 -3.49 6.33
N SER A 280 14.19 -2.21 6.11
CA SER A 280 13.77 -1.69 4.82
C SER A 280 14.92 -0.94 4.17
N LEU A 281 15.20 -1.25 2.90
CA LEU A 281 16.17 -0.58 2.07
C LEU A 281 15.50 0.04 0.85
N VAL A 282 15.94 1.22 0.48
CA VAL A 282 15.50 1.95 -0.72
C VAL A 282 16.71 2.48 -1.47
N ALA A 283 16.85 2.08 -2.72
CA ALA A 283 17.85 2.60 -3.64
C ALA A 283 17.24 3.73 -4.47
N GLU A 284 17.96 4.86 -4.57
CA GLU A 284 17.53 6.03 -5.34
C GLU A 284 18.45 6.22 -6.56
N SER A 285 17.85 6.30 -7.75
CA SER A 285 18.56 6.61 -8.99
C SER A 285 18.71 8.12 -9.21
N ASN A 286 19.61 8.49 -10.12
CA ASN A 286 19.78 9.89 -10.55
C ASN A 286 18.52 10.48 -11.23
N THR A 287 17.64 9.65 -11.80
CA THR A 287 16.33 10.06 -12.36
C THR A 287 15.20 10.07 -11.33
N ASN A 288 15.52 9.87 -10.04
CA ASN A 288 14.60 9.74 -8.91
C ASN A 288 13.71 8.49 -8.95
N MET A 289 14.14 7.42 -9.63
CA MET A 289 13.48 6.11 -9.50
C MET A 289 13.88 5.47 -8.18
N LEU A 290 12.93 4.72 -7.61
CA LEU A 290 13.06 4.14 -6.28
C LEU A 290 12.82 2.64 -6.36
N TYR A 291 13.84 1.88 -5.96
CA TYR A 291 13.75 0.44 -5.75
C TYR A 291 13.73 0.16 -4.27
N SER A 292 12.92 -0.80 -3.84
CA SER A 292 12.71 -1.07 -2.43
C SER A 292 12.69 -2.56 -2.14
N ALA A 293 13.37 -2.93 -1.06
CA ALA A 293 13.29 -4.26 -0.47
C ALA A 293 13.03 -4.12 1.03
N ASP A 294 12.33 -5.08 1.60
CA ASP A 294 11.99 -5.07 3.00
C ASP A 294 11.84 -6.50 3.52
N ILE A 295 12.40 -6.73 4.70
CA ILE A 295 12.32 -8.00 5.39
C ILE A 295 12.10 -7.77 6.87
N ALA A 296 11.26 -8.61 7.47
CA ALA A 296 11.02 -8.63 8.90
C ALA A 296 11.37 -10.01 9.45
N SER A 297 11.72 -10.04 10.73
CA SER A 297 11.93 -11.29 11.46
C SER A 297 10.64 -12.11 11.48
N PRO A 298 10.70 -13.44 11.25
CA PRO A 298 9.52 -14.28 11.31
C PRO A 298 8.92 -14.28 12.72
N PRO A 299 7.58 -14.40 12.86
CA PRO A 299 6.89 -14.30 14.15
C PRO A 299 7.25 -15.43 15.13
N GLN A 300 7.67 -16.61 14.61
CA GLN A 300 8.15 -17.70 15.45
C GLN A 300 9.61 -17.51 15.92
N GLY A 301 10.32 -16.52 15.37
CA GLY A 301 11.74 -16.28 15.60
C GLY A 301 12.64 -17.31 14.91
N GLY A 302 13.94 -17.26 15.24
CA GLY A 302 14.93 -18.27 14.82
C GLY A 302 15.92 -17.82 13.75
N GLU A 303 15.75 -16.64 13.15
CA GLU A 303 16.72 -16.10 12.19
C GLU A 303 17.67 -15.09 12.83
N ALA A 304 18.95 -15.18 12.46
CA ALA A 304 19.97 -14.24 12.91
C ALA A 304 19.78 -12.87 12.21
N PRO A 305 20.00 -11.74 12.92
CA PRO A 305 19.95 -10.42 12.33
C PRO A 305 20.87 -10.25 11.11
N GLU A 306 22.04 -10.87 11.11
CA GLU A 306 23.00 -10.79 10.01
C GLU A 306 22.49 -11.47 8.74
N ASP A 307 21.83 -12.62 8.89
CA ASP A 307 21.26 -13.36 7.76
C ASP A 307 20.11 -12.58 7.13
N LEU A 308 19.24 -11.99 7.96
CA LEU A 308 18.18 -11.10 7.49
C LEU A 308 18.74 -9.86 6.78
N GLY A 309 19.81 -9.27 7.29
CA GLY A 309 20.48 -8.12 6.66
C GLY A 309 21.02 -8.45 5.27
N ARG A 310 21.68 -9.61 5.13
CA ARG A 310 22.17 -10.11 3.83
C ARG A 310 21.04 -10.42 2.87
N LYS A 311 19.98 -11.12 3.33
CA LYS A 311 18.80 -11.43 2.51
C LYS A 311 18.14 -10.15 1.97
N CYS A 312 17.95 -9.13 2.81
CA CYS A 312 17.38 -7.85 2.38
C CYS A 312 18.25 -7.14 1.34
N ALA A 313 19.58 -7.16 1.52
CA ALA A 313 20.50 -6.60 0.54
C ALA A 313 20.41 -7.32 -0.81
N TYR A 314 20.35 -8.67 -0.81
CA TYR A 314 20.17 -9.43 -2.06
C TYR A 314 18.81 -9.18 -2.71
N GLN A 315 17.72 -9.10 -1.95
CA GLN A 315 16.41 -8.74 -2.50
C GLN A 315 16.41 -7.34 -3.12
N LEU A 316 17.15 -6.39 -2.54
CA LEU A 316 17.30 -5.07 -3.14
C LEU A 316 18.06 -5.16 -4.47
N LEU A 317 19.16 -5.93 -4.52
CA LEU A 317 19.92 -6.13 -5.75
C LEU A 317 19.09 -6.84 -6.82
N GLU A 318 18.31 -7.86 -6.46
CA GLU A 318 17.37 -8.52 -7.36
C GLU A 318 16.32 -7.52 -7.89
N SER A 319 15.80 -6.63 -7.04
CA SER A 319 14.86 -5.59 -7.48
C SER A 319 15.48 -4.54 -8.41
N ILE A 320 16.79 -4.31 -8.30
CA ILE A 320 17.55 -3.41 -9.19
C ILE A 320 17.91 -4.12 -10.50
N GLU A 321 18.31 -5.39 -10.43
CA GLU A 321 18.65 -6.23 -11.58
C GLU A 321 17.42 -6.51 -12.45
N ALA A 322 16.25 -6.72 -11.82
CA ALA A 322 14.99 -6.81 -12.52
C ALA A 322 14.74 -5.57 -13.40
N GLY A 323 15.28 -4.40 -13.04
CA GLY A 323 15.27 -3.20 -13.89
C GLY A 323 13.91 -2.51 -14.03
N GLY A 324 13.85 -1.51 -14.92
CA GLY A 324 12.68 -0.69 -15.18
C GLY A 324 12.47 0.47 -14.19
N CYS A 325 11.63 1.43 -14.57
CA CYS A 325 11.45 2.68 -13.81
C CYS A 325 10.63 2.53 -12.51
N ALA A 326 9.99 1.38 -12.25
CA ALA A 326 9.17 1.16 -11.06
C ALA A 326 9.34 -0.25 -10.51
N SER A 327 9.53 -0.35 -9.18
CA SER A 327 9.54 -1.62 -8.47
C SER A 327 8.18 -2.33 -8.54
N GLY A 328 8.15 -3.65 -8.34
CA GLY A 328 6.91 -4.44 -8.37
C GLY A 328 5.82 -3.89 -7.44
N VAL A 329 6.19 -3.41 -6.25
CA VAL A 329 5.26 -2.82 -5.27
C VAL A 329 4.68 -1.48 -5.77
N ALA A 330 5.50 -0.68 -6.46
CA ALA A 330 5.12 0.62 -6.98
C ALA A 330 4.32 0.53 -8.28
N ALA A 331 4.58 -0.49 -9.11
CA ALA A 331 4.07 -0.60 -10.47
C ALA A 331 2.54 -0.48 -10.54
N THR A 332 1.81 -1.20 -9.68
CA THR A 332 0.34 -1.16 -9.66
C THR A 332 -0.21 0.22 -9.31
N SER A 333 0.46 0.94 -8.41
CA SER A 333 0.08 2.29 -7.99
C SER A 333 0.32 3.29 -9.11
N VAL A 334 1.49 3.24 -9.75
CA VAL A 334 1.90 4.12 -10.85
C VAL A 334 1.00 3.93 -12.07
N LEU A 335 0.76 2.68 -12.48
CA LEU A 335 -0.09 2.35 -13.64
C LEU A 335 -1.55 2.79 -13.41
N THR A 336 -2.05 2.67 -12.18
CA THR A 336 -3.38 3.16 -11.82
C THR A 336 -3.45 4.69 -11.92
N LEU A 337 -2.46 5.41 -11.38
CA LEU A 337 -2.41 6.88 -11.47
C LEU A 337 -2.28 7.38 -12.92
N MET A 338 -1.50 6.69 -13.76
CA MET A 338 -1.40 6.98 -15.19
C MET A 338 -2.75 6.84 -15.91
N ALA A 339 -3.52 5.78 -15.60
CA ALA A 339 -4.85 5.57 -16.18
C ALA A 339 -5.86 6.67 -15.77
N MET A 340 -5.71 7.23 -14.57
CA MET A 340 -6.56 8.33 -14.06
C MET A 340 -6.06 9.74 -14.45
N GLY A 341 -4.91 9.84 -15.15
CA GLY A 341 -4.34 11.09 -15.65
C GLY A 341 -5.18 11.78 -16.72
N SER A 342 -4.67 12.89 -17.26
CA SER A 342 -5.28 13.58 -18.41
C SER A 342 -5.41 12.66 -19.62
N GLU A 343 -6.19 13.08 -20.63
CA GLU A 343 -6.40 12.36 -21.89
C GLU A 343 -5.18 12.37 -22.82
N ASP A 344 -3.97 12.30 -22.23
CA ASP A 344 -2.70 12.19 -22.93
C ASP A 344 -2.08 10.81 -22.70
N VAL A 345 -1.07 10.49 -23.50
CA VAL A 345 -0.33 9.22 -23.42
C VAL A 345 0.78 9.35 -22.37
N GLY A 346 0.63 8.70 -21.22
CA GLY A 346 1.75 8.47 -20.31
C GLY A 346 2.61 7.30 -20.80
N ARG A 347 3.93 7.39 -20.63
CA ARG A 347 4.87 6.30 -21.00
C ARG A 347 5.73 5.92 -19.81
N ILE A 348 5.86 4.63 -19.55
CA ILE A 348 6.73 4.10 -18.51
C ILE A 348 7.50 2.88 -19.03
N ALA A 349 8.82 2.86 -18.86
CA ALA A 349 9.64 1.68 -19.05
C ALA A 349 9.51 0.79 -17.82
N LEU A 350 9.05 -0.44 -18.01
CA LEU A 350 8.97 -1.48 -16.98
C LEU A 350 9.78 -2.68 -17.45
N SER A 351 10.28 -3.46 -16.52
CA SER A 351 10.90 -4.73 -16.88
C SER A 351 9.87 -5.77 -17.27
N LYS A 352 10.30 -6.74 -18.09
CA LYS A 352 9.48 -7.89 -18.50
C LYS A 352 8.98 -8.69 -17.30
N ASP A 353 9.80 -8.82 -16.25
CA ASP A 353 9.44 -9.57 -15.04
C ASP A 353 8.34 -8.86 -14.23
N VAL A 354 8.48 -7.55 -14.04
CA VAL A 354 7.46 -6.75 -13.35
C VAL A 354 6.16 -6.70 -14.16
N LEU A 355 6.25 -6.53 -15.48
CA LEU A 355 5.09 -6.53 -16.37
C LEU A 355 4.38 -7.89 -16.43
N GLY A 356 5.16 -8.98 -16.39
CA GLY A 356 4.67 -10.37 -16.40
C GLY A 356 4.04 -10.84 -15.09
N SER A 357 4.15 -10.05 -14.01
CA SER A 357 3.56 -10.38 -12.72
C SER A 357 2.03 -10.54 -12.82
N GLU A 358 1.48 -11.53 -12.09
CA GLU A 358 0.02 -11.79 -12.06
C GLU A 358 -0.75 -10.53 -11.65
N GLU A 359 -0.17 -9.70 -10.78
CA GLU A 359 -0.81 -8.48 -10.27
C GLU A 359 -0.97 -7.41 -11.35
N VAL A 360 0.06 -7.15 -12.15
CA VAL A 360 0.02 -6.13 -13.20
C VAL A 360 -0.89 -6.58 -14.35
N VAL A 361 -0.82 -7.86 -14.73
CA VAL A 361 -1.68 -8.43 -15.77
C VAL A 361 -3.15 -8.39 -15.34
N GLN A 362 -3.44 -8.72 -14.08
CA GLN A 362 -4.80 -8.64 -13.57
C GLN A 362 -5.30 -7.20 -13.48
N LEU A 363 -4.45 -6.25 -13.05
CA LEU A 363 -4.77 -4.83 -13.06
C LEU A 363 -5.14 -4.34 -14.46
N ALA A 364 -4.39 -4.73 -15.49
CA ALA A 364 -4.70 -4.37 -16.88
C ALA A 364 -6.08 -4.90 -17.33
N ARG A 365 -6.39 -6.16 -16.97
CA ARG A 365 -7.70 -6.77 -17.25
C ARG A 365 -8.82 -6.03 -16.53
N ASP A 366 -8.63 -5.73 -15.25
CA ASP A 366 -9.63 -5.06 -14.43
C ASP A 366 -9.86 -3.64 -14.97
N LEU A 367 -8.81 -2.85 -15.27
CA LEU A 367 -8.94 -1.52 -15.89
C LEU A 367 -9.73 -1.55 -17.20
N ARG A 368 -9.48 -2.55 -18.06
CA ARG A 368 -10.27 -2.74 -19.30
C ARG A 368 -11.74 -3.00 -19.00
N THR A 369 -12.08 -3.81 -17.99
CA THR A 369 -13.48 -4.04 -17.59
C THR A 369 -14.17 -2.78 -17.04
N TYR A 370 -13.42 -1.89 -16.38
CA TYR A 370 -13.91 -0.56 -15.98
C TYR A 370 -14.04 0.42 -17.17
N GLY A 371 -13.67 0.00 -18.38
CA GLY A 371 -13.75 0.81 -19.60
C GLY A 371 -12.65 1.87 -19.69
N MET A 372 -11.46 1.58 -19.17
CA MET A 372 -10.25 2.36 -19.40
C MET A 372 -9.63 1.99 -20.75
N SER A 373 -8.70 2.83 -21.22
CA SER A 373 -7.96 2.60 -22.45
C SER A 373 -7.09 1.34 -22.37
N GLY A 374 -6.83 0.74 -23.53
CA GLY A 374 -5.86 -0.34 -23.65
C GLY A 374 -4.43 0.17 -23.48
N TRP A 375 -3.52 -0.73 -23.11
CA TRP A 375 -2.10 -0.41 -22.98
C TRP A 375 -1.39 -0.72 -24.29
N GLY A 376 -0.62 0.23 -24.80
CA GLY A 376 0.32 0.01 -25.89
C GLY A 376 1.65 -0.47 -25.32
N MET A 377 2.18 -1.58 -25.83
CA MET A 377 3.47 -2.12 -25.41
C MET A 377 4.45 -2.05 -26.58
N ARG A 378 5.66 -1.59 -26.31
CA ARG A 378 6.79 -1.58 -27.25
C ARG A 378 8.04 -2.04 -26.52
N GLU A 379 8.94 -2.72 -27.22
CA GLU A 379 10.24 -3.04 -26.63
C GLU A 379 10.99 -1.74 -26.31
N GLY A 380 11.66 -1.73 -25.15
CA GLY A 380 12.49 -0.62 -24.70
C GLY A 380 13.85 -0.62 -25.38
N ASP A 381 14.66 0.40 -25.04
CA ASP A 381 16.01 0.54 -25.57
C ASP A 381 17.00 -0.43 -24.91
N GLU A 382 16.73 -0.86 -23.67
CA GLU A 382 17.54 -1.85 -22.94
C GLU A 382 16.96 -3.28 -23.04
N GLU A 383 17.85 -4.28 -23.01
CA GLU A 383 17.44 -5.69 -23.02
C GLU A 383 16.60 -6.01 -21.77
N GLY A 384 15.41 -6.58 -21.97
CA GLY A 384 14.51 -6.92 -20.86
C GLY A 384 13.54 -5.82 -20.46
N GLU A 385 13.60 -4.64 -21.08
CA GLU A 385 12.67 -3.54 -20.83
C GLU A 385 11.52 -3.48 -21.86
N VAL A 386 10.36 -3.04 -21.39
CA VAL A 386 9.15 -2.81 -22.20
C VAL A 386 8.58 -1.46 -21.84
N VAL A 387 8.44 -0.60 -22.85
CA VAL A 387 7.76 0.69 -22.72
C VAL A 387 6.25 0.48 -22.81
N VAL A 388 5.59 0.70 -21.69
CA VAL A 388 4.13 0.68 -21.56
C VAL A 388 3.59 2.09 -21.73
N SER A 389 2.70 2.25 -22.72
CA SER A 389 2.00 3.49 -23.03
C SER A 389 0.54 3.36 -22.62
N ILE A 390 0.05 4.28 -21.79
CA ILE A 390 -1.33 4.29 -21.29
C ILE A 390 -1.96 5.64 -21.63
N VAL A 391 -3.14 5.61 -22.25
CA VAL A 391 -3.94 6.82 -22.48
C VAL A 391 -4.77 7.09 -21.24
N GLY A 392 -4.55 8.20 -20.53
CA GLY A 392 -5.38 8.52 -19.37
C GLY A 392 -6.83 8.80 -19.78
N LYS A 393 -7.79 8.56 -18.89
CA LYS A 393 -9.22 8.79 -19.16
C LYS A 393 -9.71 10.16 -18.67
N GLY A 394 -8.87 10.92 -17.98
CA GLY A 394 -9.30 12.19 -17.39
C GLY A 394 -10.29 12.03 -16.23
N VAL A 395 -10.33 10.85 -15.58
CA VAL A 395 -11.18 10.62 -14.41
C VAL A 395 -10.55 11.28 -13.20
N GLY A 396 -10.76 12.59 -13.11
CA GLY A 396 -10.27 13.43 -12.03
C GLY A 396 -11.17 13.47 -10.80
N ASN A 397 -10.81 14.33 -9.86
CA ASN A 397 -11.59 14.58 -8.65
C ASN A 397 -12.97 15.17 -8.97
N VAL A 398 -14.03 14.35 -8.81
CA VAL A 398 -15.44 14.72 -9.08
C VAL A 398 -16.01 15.66 -8.00
N GLY A 399 -15.46 15.64 -6.78
CA GLY A 399 -16.04 16.32 -5.61
C GLY A 399 -15.56 17.75 -5.37
N ARG A 400 -14.56 18.24 -6.13
CA ARG A 400 -13.94 19.54 -5.88
C ARG A 400 -14.77 20.69 -6.49
N LYS A 401 -15.21 21.63 -5.65
CA LYS A 401 -15.76 22.90 -6.11
C LYS A 401 -14.64 23.68 -6.81
N ILE A 402 -14.86 24.06 -8.07
CA ILE A 402 -14.04 25.04 -8.75
C ILE A 402 -14.32 26.36 -8.02
N ALA A 403 -13.30 26.91 -7.37
CA ALA A 403 -13.37 28.20 -6.71
C ALA A 403 -13.02 29.31 -7.70
#